data_AF-A0A7J7U4Y9-F1
#
_entry.id   AF-A0A7J7U4Y9-F1
#
_cell.length_a   1.000
_cell.length_b   1.000
_cell.length_c   1.000
_cell.angle_alpha   90.00
_cell.angle_beta   90.00
_cell.angle_gamma   90.00
#
_symmetry.space_group_name_H-M   'P 1'
#
loop_
_entity.id
_entity.type
_entity.pdbx_description
1 polymer ?
#
loop_
_entity_poly.entity_id
_entity_poly.type
_entity_poly.pdbx_seq_one_letter_code
_entity_poly.pdbx_strand_id
1 'polypeptide(L)'
;MNQNNFFMWLPQEVTLYIFSQLDIQSLCRASMTCMSWFATIRNNDRLWKPHCLAVRAVCRREVDDDRKSGYSWRVSIIFVVCSILKYTVVGVNQTLLSAWMR
;
A
#
# COMPACT_ATOMS: atom_id res chain seq x y z
N MET A 1 -11.29 -10.02 29.41
CA MET A 1 -10.24 -9.40 28.56
C MET A 1 -10.65 -7.97 28.27
N ASN A 2 -10.22 -7.00 29.07
CA ASN A 2 -10.55 -5.59 28.84
C ASN A 2 -9.46 -4.99 27.95
N GLN A 3 -9.66 -5.06 26.63
CA GLN A 3 -8.80 -4.35 25.68
C GLN A 3 -9.23 -2.89 25.68
N ASN A 4 -8.54 -2.09 26.50
CA ASN A 4 -8.59 -0.63 26.43
C ASN A 4 -8.22 -0.18 25.02
N ASN A 5 -9.22 0.01 24.16
CA ASN A 5 -9.05 0.55 22.81
C ASN A 5 -8.71 2.05 22.92
N PHE A 6 -7.49 2.37 23.37
CA PHE A 6 -6.95 3.73 23.43
C PHE A 6 -7.18 4.49 22.10
N PHE A 7 -7.11 3.78 20.99
CA PHE A 7 -7.38 4.32 19.65
C PHE A 7 -8.83 4.76 19.40
N MET A 8 -9.83 4.26 20.13
CA MET A 8 -11.20 4.80 20.05
C MET A 8 -11.31 6.19 20.70
N TRP A 9 -10.38 6.55 21.57
CA TRP A 9 -10.35 7.84 22.26
C TRP A 9 -9.48 8.87 21.54
N LEU A 10 -8.68 8.44 20.57
CA LEU A 10 -7.86 9.34 19.78
C LEU A 10 -8.74 10.08 18.76
N PRO A 11 -8.55 11.39 18.60
CA PRO A 11 -9.11 12.12 17.47
C PRO A 11 -8.70 11.45 16.15
N GLN A 12 -9.58 11.52 15.15
CA GLN A 12 -9.36 10.88 13.86
C GLN A 12 -8.10 11.43 13.19
N GLU A 13 -7.81 12.71 13.38
CA GLU A 13 -6.63 13.41 12.86
C GLU A 13 -5.33 12.82 13.40
N VAL A 14 -5.29 12.51 14.70
CA VAL A 14 -4.11 11.91 15.35
C VAL A 14 -3.91 10.48 14.86
N THR A 15 -5.00 9.71 14.73
CA THR A 15 -4.96 8.35 14.18
C THR A 15 -4.43 8.35 12.74
N LEU A 16 -4.91 9.28 11.91
CA LEU A 16 -4.42 9.45 10.53
C LEU A 16 -2.96 9.89 10.48
N TYR A 17 -2.54 10.75 11.40
CA TYR A 17 -1.13 11.14 11.51
C TYR A 17 -0.25 9.93 11.81
N ILE A 18 -0.63 9.08 12.78
CA ILE A 18 0.11 7.84 13.09
C ILE A 18 0.19 6.94 11.87
N PHE A 19 -0.94 6.69 11.19
CA PHE A 19 -0.95 5.85 9.99
C PHE A 19 -0.12 6.44 8.84
N SER A 20 -0.01 7.77 8.73
CA SER A 20 0.82 8.40 7.69
C SER A 20 2.32 8.12 7.83
N GLN A 21 2.76 7.70 9.02
CA GLN A 21 4.16 7.36 9.30
C GLN A 21 4.47 5.88 9.03
N LEU A 22 3.46 5.06 8.75
CA LEU A 22 3.63 3.62 8.51
C LEU A 22 3.99 3.35 7.05
N ASP A 23 4.80 2.33 6.82
CA ASP A 23 5.03 1.79 5.48
C ASP A 23 3.81 0.99 4.98
N ILE A 24 3.78 0.69 3.68
CA ILE A 24 2.65 -0.02 3.04
C ILE A 24 2.35 -1.35 3.73
N GLN A 25 3.38 -2.12 4.12
CA GLN A 25 3.17 -3.43 4.74
C GLN A 25 2.54 -3.29 6.13
N SER A 26 2.99 -2.31 6.91
CA SER A 26 2.43 -2.04 8.23
C SER A 26 1.02 -1.44 8.15
N LEU A 27 0.72 -0.61 7.15
CA LEU A 27 -0.64 -0.16 6.84
C LEU A 27 -1.58 -1.32 6.50
N CYS A 28 -1.13 -2.26 5.66
CA CYS A 28 -1.91 -3.47 5.36
C CYS A 28 -2.20 -4.29 6.62
N ARG A 29 -1.19 -4.51 7.47
CA ARG A 29 -1.38 -5.20 8.76
C ARG A 29 -2.33 -4.46 9.69
N ALA A 30 -2.19 -3.14 9.82
CA ALA A 30 -3.07 -2.29 10.61
C ALA A 30 -4.52 -2.34 10.09
N SER A 31 -4.73 -2.39 8.78
CA SER A 31 -6.08 -2.48 8.21
C SER A 31 -6.81 -3.79 8.52
N MET A 32 -6.08 -4.84 8.93
CA MET A 32 -6.65 -6.14 9.28
C MET A 32 -6.96 -6.30 10.79
N THR A 33 -6.61 -5.32 11.63
CA THR A 33 -6.77 -5.44 13.09
C THR A 33 -8.22 -5.26 13.54
N CYS A 34 -8.94 -4.29 12.99
CA CYS A 34 -10.34 -4.03 13.30
C CYS A 34 -11.06 -3.25 12.20
N MET A 35 -12.40 -3.29 12.21
CA MET A 35 -13.23 -2.62 11.19
C MET A 35 -13.08 -1.09 11.17
N SER A 36 -12.84 -0.47 12.34
CA SER A 36 -12.63 0.98 12.44
C SER A 36 -11.32 1.39 11.73
N TRP A 37 -10.22 0.69 12.00
CA TRP A 37 -8.94 0.95 11.34
C TRP A 37 -9.01 0.62 9.85
N PHE A 38 -9.65 -0.50 9.50
CA PHE A 38 -9.93 -0.82 8.11
C PHE A 38 -10.63 0.34 7.40
N ALA A 39 -11.71 0.87 7.96
CA ALA A 39 -12.46 1.98 7.36
C ALA A 39 -11.63 3.27 7.26
N THR A 40 -10.92 3.65 8.34
CA THR A 40 -10.08 4.86 8.37
C THR A 40 -8.94 4.78 7.34
N ILE A 41 -8.28 3.64 7.23
CA ILE A 41 -7.17 3.41 6.30
C ILE A 41 -7.68 3.29 4.85
N ARG A 42 -8.78 2.55 4.64
CA ARG A 42 -9.42 2.31 3.33
C ARG A 42 -9.86 3.60 2.67
N ASN A 43 -10.51 4.49 3.42
CA ASN A 43 -11.22 5.64 2.88
C ASN A 43 -10.37 6.91 2.78
N ASN A 44 -9.13 6.89 3.27
CA ASN A 44 -8.27 8.06 3.26
C ASN A 44 -7.16 7.99 2.21
N ASP A 45 -7.46 8.50 1.03
CA ASP A 45 -6.53 8.58 -0.11
C ASP A 45 -5.25 9.40 0.20
N ARG A 46 -5.28 10.28 1.21
CA ARG A 46 -4.09 11.06 1.63
C ARG A 46 -3.02 10.17 2.27
N LEU A 47 -3.40 9.03 2.84
CA LEU A 47 -2.44 8.05 3.35
C LEU A 47 -1.68 7.38 2.21
N TRP A 48 -2.38 7.05 1.12
CA TRP A 48 -1.82 6.27 0.01
C TRP A 48 -1.05 7.14 -1.00
N LYS A 49 -1.43 8.41 -1.16
CA LYS A 49 -0.83 9.32 -2.14
C LYS A 49 0.71 9.46 -1.98
N PRO A 50 1.28 9.72 -0.79
CA PRO A 50 2.73 9.80 -0.63
C PRO A 50 3.46 8.53 -1.06
N HIS A 51 2.93 7.36 -0.67
CA HIS A 51 3.50 6.07 -1.07
C HIS A 51 3.42 5.86 -2.59
N CYS A 52 2.29 6.21 -3.22
CA CYS A 52 2.15 6.14 -4.67
C CYS A 52 3.15 7.05 -5.39
N LEU A 53 3.38 8.26 -4.88
CA LEU A 53 4.35 9.20 -5.46
C LEU A 53 5.79 8.70 -5.29
N ALA A 54 6.11 8.06 -4.17
CA ALA A 54 7.42 7.44 -3.97
C ALA A 54 7.66 6.33 -5.00
N VAL A 55 6.67 5.46 -5.24
CA VAL A 55 6.78 4.39 -6.23
C VAL A 55 6.73 4.91 -7.67
N ARG A 56 6.05 6.03 -7.94
CA ARG A 56 6.03 6.72 -9.24
C ARG A 56 7.43 7.12 -9.73
N ALA A 57 8.39 7.33 -8.83
CA ALA A 57 9.78 7.57 -9.21
C ALA A 57 10.40 6.39 -9.97
N VAL A 58 9.91 5.17 -9.73
CA VAL A 58 10.36 3.93 -10.38
C VAL A 58 9.37 3.48 -11.46
N CYS A 59 8.08 3.43 -11.14
CA CYS A 59 7.00 2.95 -12.01
C CYS A 59 6.08 4.08 -12.45
N ARG A 60 6.66 5.05 -13.18
CA ARG A 60 5.95 6.26 -13.59
C ARG A 60 4.76 5.97 -14.50
N ARG A 61 4.93 5.05 -15.46
CA ARG A 61 3.92 4.75 -16.48
C ARG A 61 2.66 4.16 -15.85
N GLU A 62 2.84 3.15 -15.00
CA GLU A 62 1.76 2.45 -14.31
C GLU A 62 0.96 3.42 -13.43
N VAL A 63 1.65 4.25 -12.63
CA VAL A 63 0.99 5.24 -11.79
C VAL A 63 0.25 6.29 -12.64
N ASP A 64 0.88 6.84 -13.68
CA ASP A 64 0.27 7.88 -14.51
C ASP A 64 -0.95 7.34 -15.29
N ASP A 65 -0.92 6.10 -15.78
CA ASP A 65 -2.03 5.45 -16.48
C ASP A 65 -3.19 5.14 -15.52
N ASP A 66 -2.90 4.67 -14.30
CA ASP A 66 -3.93 4.47 -13.27
C ASP A 66 -4.60 5.79 -12.87
N ARG A 67 -3.82 6.88 -12.81
CA ARG A 67 -4.33 8.22 -12.51
C ARG A 67 -5.24 8.77 -13.61
N LYS A 68 -4.87 8.57 -14.89
CA LYS A 68 -5.73 8.93 -16.04
C LYS A 68 -7.02 8.13 -16.06
N SER A 69 -6.96 6.87 -15.63
CA SER A 69 -8.11 5.97 -15.55
C SER A 69 -9.05 6.28 -14.37
N GLY A 70 -8.70 7.25 -13.51
CA GLY A 70 -9.53 7.69 -12.39
C GLY A 70 -9.48 6.79 -11.15
N TYR A 71 -8.54 5.84 -11.07
CA TYR A 71 -8.42 4.97 -9.90
C TYR A 71 -8.00 5.74 -8.64
N SER A 72 -8.49 5.35 -7.46
CA SER A 72 -8.05 5.96 -6.20
C SER A 72 -6.59 5.62 -5.91
N TRP A 73 -5.90 6.45 -5.10
CA TRP A 73 -4.48 6.24 -4.79
C TRP A 73 -4.20 4.86 -4.18
N ARG A 74 -5.15 4.35 -3.37
CA ARG A 74 -5.08 2.98 -2.83
C ARG A 74 -5.10 1.92 -3.93
N VAL A 75 -5.99 2.06 -4.91
CA VAL A 75 -6.11 1.07 -5.99
C VAL A 75 -4.87 1.11 -6.87
N SER A 76 -4.40 2.31 -7.22
CA SER A 76 -3.16 2.50 -7.96
C SER A 76 -1.96 1.86 -7.25
N ILE A 77 -1.82 2.03 -5.93
CA ILE A 77 -0.67 1.46 -5.24
C ILE A 77 -0.71 -0.07 -5.19
N ILE A 78 -1.90 -0.66 -5.06
CA ILE A 78 -2.07 -2.12 -5.07
C ILE A 78 -1.68 -2.68 -6.45
N PHE A 79 -2.14 -2.05 -7.54
CA PHE A 79 -1.78 -2.48 -8.88
C PHE A 79 -0.29 -2.33 -9.17
N VAL A 80 0.29 -1.18 -8.80
CA VAL A 80 1.71 -0.91 -9.02
C VAL A 80 2.58 -1.85 -8.19
N VAL A 81 2.25 -2.12 -6.92
CA VAL A 81 2.98 -3.09 -6.09
C VAL A 81 2.87 -4.50 -6.66
N CYS A 82 1.69 -4.92 -7.15
CA CYS A 82 1.53 -6.21 -7.84
C CYS A 82 2.34 -6.29 -9.15
N SER A 83 2.39 -5.21 -9.93
CA SER A 83 3.19 -5.15 -11.15
C SER A 83 4.68 -5.22 -10.84
N ILE A 84 5.17 -4.45 -9.85
CA ILE A 84 6.56 -4.51 -9.39
C ILE A 84 6.88 -5.92 -8.88
N LEU A 85 6.05 -6.52 -8.02
CA LEU A 85 6.29 -7.88 -7.55
C LEU A 85 6.35 -8.87 -8.71
N LYS A 86 5.52 -8.73 -9.76
CA LYS A 86 5.66 -9.53 -10.98
C LYS A 86 7.00 -9.27 -11.68
N TYR A 87 7.40 -8.02 -11.89
CA TYR A 87 8.66 -7.69 -12.56
C TYR A 87 9.90 -8.09 -11.74
N THR A 88 9.88 -7.95 -10.42
CA THR A 88 10.96 -8.34 -9.51
C THR A 88 11.02 -9.85 -9.34
N VAL A 89 9.88 -10.55 -9.24
CA VAL A 89 9.85 -12.03 -9.19
C VAL A 89 10.27 -12.61 -10.54
N VAL A 90 9.87 -12.02 -11.68
CA VAL A 90 10.35 -12.41 -13.02
C VAL A 90 11.83 -12.08 -13.19
N GLY A 91 12.29 -10.91 -12.73
CA GLY A 91 13.69 -10.48 -12.77
C GLY A 91 14.62 -11.34 -11.90
N VAL A 92 14.15 -11.78 -10.73
CA VAL A 92 14.85 -12.75 -9.87
C VAL A 92 14.81 -14.15 -10.48
N ASN A 93 13.69 -14.52 -11.12
CA ASN A 93 13.58 -15.79 -11.84
C ASN A 93 14.36 -15.83 -13.14
N GLN A 94 14.77 -14.72 -13.76
CA GLN A 94 15.61 -14.79 -14.96
C GLN A 94 16.96 -15.48 -14.66
N THR A 95 17.48 -15.35 -13.43
CA THR A 95 18.67 -16.05 -12.93
C THR A 95 18.43 -17.53 -12.60
N LEU A 96 17.19 -17.93 -12.28
CA LEU A 96 16.83 -19.33 -11.95
C LEU A 96 16.22 -20.09 -13.13
N LEU A 97 15.61 -19.40 -14.11
CA LEU A 97 15.07 -19.97 -15.34
C LEU A 97 16.19 -20.48 -16.27
N SER A 98 17.37 -19.85 -16.26
CA SER A 98 18.55 -20.36 -16.95
C SER A 98 19.16 -21.61 -16.29
N ALA A 99 18.83 -21.89 -15.02
CA ALA A 99 19.26 -23.09 -14.30
C ALA A 99 18.25 -24.26 -14.40
N TRP A 100 16.98 -23.96 -14.72
CA TRP A 100 15.94 -24.96 -14.98
C TRP A 100 15.82 -25.40 -16.44
N MET A 101 16.50 -24.73 -17.39
CA MET A 101 16.65 -25.15 -18.78
C MET A 101 18.04 -25.74 -19.08
N ARG A 102 18.54 -26.61 -18.19
CA ARG A 102 19.54 -27.64 -18.49
C ARG A 102 19.19 -28.92 -17.76
#